data_AF-A0A0R3UA32-F1
#
_entry.id   AF-A0A0R3UA32-F1
#
_cell.length_a   1.000
_cell.length_b   1.000
_cell.length_c   1.000
_cell.angle_alpha   90.00
_cell.angle_beta   90.00
_cell.angle_gamma   90.00
#
_symmetry.space_group_name_H-M   'P 1'
#
loop_
_entity.id
_entity.type
_entity.pdbx_description
1 polymer ?
#
loop_
_entity_poly.entity_id
_entity_poly.type
_entity_poly.pdbx_seq_one_letter_code
_entity_poly.pdbx_strand_id
1 'polypeptide(L)'
;MHSSEQAQSVVVPIPPFHYIHVLDRNTNTTRLVTGPATFIRKDHESIVLEPKKMITVTLKEYCIISHPVKRDEQGQIIEVHGQVMLDYGEEEYRFAQPPFPLYPGEELKKDVTTLTVLPPNKALLLSAIVGFKDEDGVERVPGENWLFEGPGVYKPRKEVEVLSSRSSLMISPNSALLLRALMDFTSKDGKKRVYGEQWLVKEPGAYMLGAYEECVKTVTAYHLDEKHALHVRALRTHTDDFGKRRRHGEEWLITHLDTESHIPSVNEEVVEVTSPIILSSSNYCVVCDPVDENGVPRIGKKMLVRGEKSFFLLPGESLLGGIENVYVLGEEEGIILRAQESFVDGDKNRVAGEEWMLMGPLEYVPPIEVEVLTVRKAIPLSDNE
;
A
#
# COMPACT_ATOMS: atom_id res chain seq x y z
N MET A 1 -1.65 -43.71 -50.36
CA MET A 1 -0.91 -43.93 -51.62
C MET A 1 -0.59 -42.58 -52.24
N HIS A 2 0.60 -42.07 -51.93
CA HIS A 2 1.49 -41.30 -52.81
C HIS A 2 2.74 -41.00 -51.97
N SER A 3 3.52 -42.05 -51.77
CA SER A 3 4.87 -42.00 -51.23
C SER A 3 5.74 -41.38 -52.31
N SER A 4 6.06 -40.10 -52.16
CA SER A 4 7.20 -39.50 -52.84
C SER A 4 8.46 -40.08 -52.23
N GLU A 5 9.01 -41.14 -52.83
CA GLU A 5 10.40 -41.54 -52.65
C GLU A 5 11.29 -40.37 -53.06
N GLN A 6 11.64 -39.52 -52.10
CA GLN A 6 12.75 -38.61 -52.27
C GLN A 6 14.00 -39.48 -52.40
N ALA A 7 14.65 -39.38 -53.56
CA ALA A 7 15.91 -40.04 -53.83
C ALA A 7 16.92 -39.71 -52.71
N GLN A 8 17.17 -40.67 -51.83
CA GLN A 8 18.12 -40.50 -50.72
C GLN A 8 19.52 -40.35 -51.30
N SER A 9 20.07 -39.14 -51.19
CA SER A 9 21.42 -38.81 -51.60
C SER A 9 22.43 -39.73 -50.89
N VAL A 10 23.32 -40.36 -51.67
CA VAL A 10 24.38 -41.25 -51.16
C VAL A 10 25.44 -40.44 -50.40
N VAL A 11 25.61 -39.17 -50.78
CA VAL A 11 26.58 -38.25 -50.19
C VAL A 11 25.84 -36.98 -49.77
N VAL A 12 25.96 -36.63 -48.49
CA VAL A 12 25.33 -35.44 -47.90
C VAL A 12 26.42 -34.55 -47.30
N PRO A 13 26.67 -33.35 -47.87
CA PRO A 13 27.55 -32.38 -47.25
C PRO A 13 26.84 -31.78 -46.03
N ILE A 14 27.49 -31.81 -44.87
CA ILE A 14 27.04 -31.17 -43.64
C ILE A 14 27.89 -29.91 -43.45
N PRO A 15 27.32 -28.71 -43.70
CA PRO A 15 28.06 -27.46 -43.53
C PRO A 15 28.51 -27.23 -42.08
N PRO A 16 29.42 -26.27 -41.82
CA PRO A 16 29.70 -25.82 -40.46
C PRO A 16 28.42 -25.42 -39.72
N PHE A 17 28.35 -25.73 -38.42
CA PHE A 17 27.18 -25.46 -37.56
C PHE A 17 25.87 -26.07 -38.07
N HIS A 18 25.93 -27.18 -38.81
CA HIS A 18 24.77 -27.98 -39.18
C HIS A 18 24.91 -29.39 -38.61
N TYR A 19 23.79 -30.10 -38.50
CA TYR A 19 23.73 -31.48 -38.07
C TYR A 19 22.68 -32.27 -38.82
N ILE A 20 22.84 -33.59 -38.85
CA ILE A 20 21.88 -34.56 -39.38
C ILE A 20 21.61 -35.65 -38.36
N HIS A 21 20.49 -36.35 -38.51
CA HIS A 21 20.19 -37.58 -37.78
C HIS A 21 20.22 -38.76 -38.73
N VAL A 22 20.97 -39.79 -38.36
CA VAL A 22 21.16 -41.00 -39.17
C VAL A 22 20.71 -42.21 -38.37
N LEU A 23 19.77 -42.95 -38.91
CA LEU A 23 19.31 -44.24 -38.38
C LEU A 23 20.13 -45.36 -39.01
N ASP A 24 20.79 -46.14 -38.17
CA ASP A 24 21.39 -47.43 -38.55
C ASP A 24 20.33 -48.54 -38.39
N ARG A 25 19.96 -49.21 -39.48
CA ARG A 25 18.93 -50.26 -39.50
C ARG A 25 19.40 -51.59 -38.90
N ASN A 26 20.71 -51.81 -38.77
CA ASN A 26 21.23 -53.04 -38.16
C ASN A 26 21.08 -52.99 -36.64
N THR A 27 21.36 -51.83 -36.04
CA THR A 27 21.29 -51.60 -34.60
C THR A 27 19.97 -50.95 -34.17
N ASN A 28 19.19 -50.46 -35.12
CA ASN A 28 18.00 -49.62 -34.91
C ASN A 28 18.27 -48.37 -34.07
N THR A 29 19.51 -47.86 -34.15
CA THR A 29 19.97 -46.73 -33.37
C THR A 29 20.05 -45.48 -34.25
N THR A 30 19.41 -44.40 -33.80
CA THR A 30 19.55 -43.08 -34.43
C THR A 30 20.65 -42.30 -33.74
N ARG A 31 21.63 -41.82 -34.50
CA ARG A 31 22.75 -41.02 -33.99
C ARG A 31 22.82 -39.65 -34.65
N LEU A 32 23.47 -38.73 -33.94
CA LEU A 32 23.74 -37.38 -34.39
C LEU A 32 25.06 -37.32 -35.16
N VAL A 33 25.10 -36.62 -36.30
CA VAL A 33 26.35 -36.29 -37.01
C VAL A 33 26.42 -34.78 -37.20
N THR A 34 27.51 -34.17 -36.73
CA THR A 34 27.75 -32.72 -36.80
C THR A 34 28.73 -32.36 -37.92
N GLY A 35 28.54 -31.20 -38.53
CA GLY A 35 29.47 -30.64 -39.51
C GLY A 35 30.61 -29.82 -38.89
N PRO A 36 31.66 -29.47 -39.65
CA PRO A 36 31.81 -29.67 -41.09
C PRO A 36 32.26 -31.10 -41.45
N ALA A 37 31.42 -31.83 -42.19
CA ALA A 37 31.74 -33.19 -42.63
C ALA A 37 30.94 -33.55 -43.89
N THR A 38 31.51 -34.41 -44.74
CA THR A 38 30.75 -35.02 -45.84
C THR A 38 30.32 -36.41 -45.40
N PHE A 39 29.04 -36.57 -45.10
CA PHE A 39 28.49 -37.86 -44.69
C PHE A 39 28.22 -38.73 -45.91
N ILE A 40 28.77 -39.94 -45.92
CA ILE A 40 28.54 -40.95 -46.94
C ILE A 40 27.68 -42.04 -46.32
N ARG A 41 26.44 -42.16 -46.80
CA ARG A 41 25.45 -43.11 -46.29
C ARG A 41 25.83 -44.52 -46.69
N LYS A 42 25.94 -45.44 -45.73
CA LYS A 42 26.08 -46.88 -45.99
C LYS A 42 24.73 -47.52 -46.30
N ASP A 43 24.73 -48.73 -46.88
CA ASP A 43 23.50 -49.43 -47.29
C ASP A 43 22.49 -49.65 -46.15
N HIS A 44 23.00 -49.90 -44.93
CA HIS A 44 22.17 -50.09 -43.73
C HIS A 44 21.75 -48.78 -43.05
N GLU A 45 22.17 -47.62 -43.55
CA GLU A 45 21.90 -46.33 -42.94
C GLU A 45 20.82 -45.56 -43.72
N SER A 46 19.99 -44.82 -42.98
CA SER A 46 18.99 -43.91 -43.54
C SER A 46 19.06 -42.56 -42.84
N ILE A 47 18.99 -41.48 -43.62
CA ILE A 47 18.96 -40.12 -43.09
C ILE A 47 17.53 -39.82 -42.69
N VAL A 48 17.33 -39.50 -41.41
CA VAL A 48 16.02 -39.20 -40.82
C VAL A 48 15.79 -37.69 -40.77
N LEU A 49 16.86 -36.92 -40.58
CA LEU A 49 16.84 -35.47 -40.56
C LEU A 49 17.89 -34.94 -41.53
N GLU A 50 17.45 -34.19 -42.54
CA GLU A 50 18.30 -33.44 -43.47
C GLU A 50 19.12 -32.35 -42.73
N PRO A 51 20.23 -31.85 -43.32
CA PRO A 51 21.12 -30.88 -42.67
C PRO A 51 20.37 -29.69 -42.09
N LYS A 52 20.25 -29.65 -40.76
CA LYS A 52 19.58 -28.60 -40.00
C LYS A 52 20.61 -27.74 -39.31
N LYS A 53 20.38 -26.43 -39.29
CA LYS A 53 21.26 -25.48 -38.59
C LYS A 53 21.21 -25.73 -37.08
N MET A 54 22.36 -25.69 -36.44
CA MET A 54 22.48 -25.70 -34.98
C MET A 54 21.78 -24.48 -34.37
N ILE A 55 21.30 -24.66 -33.15
CA ILE A 55 20.66 -23.59 -32.39
C ILE A 55 21.76 -22.71 -31.81
N THR A 56 21.65 -21.41 -32.06
CA THR A 56 22.55 -20.40 -31.51
C THR A 56 21.77 -19.56 -30.50
N VAL A 57 22.26 -19.50 -29.26
CA VAL A 57 21.66 -18.70 -28.19
C VAL A 57 22.66 -17.62 -27.80
N THR A 58 22.26 -16.35 -27.92
CA THR A 58 23.14 -15.23 -27.54
C THR A 58 23.08 -14.94 -26.02
N LEU A 59 23.96 -14.06 -25.52
CA LEU A 59 24.03 -13.64 -24.11
C LEU A 59 22.72 -13.07 -23.53
N LYS A 60 21.79 -12.64 -24.38
CA LYS A 60 20.52 -12.03 -23.98
C LYS A 60 19.32 -12.93 -24.28
N GLU A 61 19.55 -14.18 -24.66
CA GLU A 61 18.50 -15.10 -25.09
C GLU A 61 18.57 -16.42 -24.31
N TYR A 62 17.49 -17.18 -24.40
CA TYR A 62 17.39 -18.55 -23.93
C TYR A 62 16.43 -19.34 -24.83
N CYS A 63 16.50 -20.66 -24.74
CA CYS A 63 15.50 -21.54 -25.33
C CYS A 63 15.16 -22.67 -24.34
N ILE A 64 14.04 -23.34 -24.58
CA ILE A 64 13.60 -24.47 -23.75
C ILE A 64 13.55 -25.72 -24.61
N ILE A 65 14.21 -26.76 -24.15
CA ILE A 65 14.28 -28.06 -24.81
C ILE A 65 13.50 -29.06 -23.99
N SER A 66 12.60 -29.78 -24.62
CA SER A 66 11.90 -30.92 -24.03
C SER A 66 12.64 -32.22 -24.32
N HIS A 67 12.58 -33.14 -23.36
CA HIS A 67 13.27 -34.43 -23.41
C HIS A 67 14.79 -34.29 -23.52
N PRO A 68 15.44 -33.46 -22.67
CA PRO A 68 16.87 -33.20 -22.79
C PRO A 68 17.70 -34.48 -22.63
N VAL A 69 18.88 -34.50 -23.24
CA VAL A 69 19.82 -35.62 -23.05
C VAL A 69 20.25 -35.77 -21.59
N LYS A 70 20.34 -37.01 -21.13
CA LYS A 70 20.90 -37.33 -19.81
C LYS A 70 22.41 -37.12 -19.83
N ARG A 71 22.90 -36.37 -18.83
CA ARG A 71 24.32 -36.15 -18.61
C ARG A 71 24.74 -36.76 -17.28
N ASP A 72 25.98 -37.24 -17.22
CA ASP A 72 26.60 -37.71 -15.98
C ASP A 72 27.08 -36.55 -15.11
N GLU A 73 27.67 -36.85 -13.94
CA GLU A 73 28.23 -35.86 -13.00
C GLU A 73 29.35 -34.99 -13.61
N GLN A 74 29.95 -35.45 -14.72
CA GLN A 74 31.02 -34.77 -15.43
C GLN A 74 30.49 -33.97 -16.62
N GLY A 75 29.17 -33.98 -16.85
CA GLY A 75 28.51 -33.31 -17.96
C GLY A 75 28.60 -34.05 -19.31
N GLN A 76 29.10 -35.29 -19.33
CA GLN A 76 29.14 -36.12 -20.54
C GLN A 76 27.80 -36.80 -20.77
N ILE A 77 27.47 -37.02 -22.05
CA ILE A 77 26.20 -37.60 -22.45
C ILE A 77 26.20 -39.10 -22.16
N ILE A 78 25.14 -39.58 -21.52
CA ILE A 78 24.97 -40.99 -21.21
C ILE A 78 24.41 -41.71 -22.44
N GLU A 79 25.18 -42.65 -22.96
CA GLU A 79 24.80 -43.49 -24.09
C GLU A 79 24.66 -44.96 -23.67
N VAL A 80 23.59 -45.61 -24.14
CA VAL A 80 23.32 -47.03 -23.90
C VAL A 80 23.17 -47.71 -25.25
N HIS A 81 24.04 -48.69 -25.54
CA HIS A 81 24.11 -49.35 -26.85
C HIS A 81 24.27 -48.39 -28.05
N GLY A 82 24.99 -47.28 -27.85
CA GLY A 82 25.21 -46.22 -28.85
C GLY A 82 24.00 -45.31 -29.08
N GLN A 83 22.92 -45.48 -28.33
CA GLN A 83 21.78 -44.57 -28.32
C GLN A 83 21.89 -43.59 -27.15
N VAL A 84 21.67 -42.32 -27.44
CA VAL A 84 21.64 -41.26 -26.43
C VAL A 84 20.40 -41.41 -25.56
N MET A 85 20.60 -41.40 -24.24
CA MET A 85 19.49 -41.47 -23.28
C MET A 85 18.88 -40.09 -23.08
N LEU A 86 17.55 -39.99 -23.17
CA LEU A 86 16.80 -38.76 -22.93
C LEU A 86 16.09 -38.82 -21.57
N ASP A 87 15.86 -37.64 -20.98
CA ASP A 87 15.03 -37.47 -19.81
C ASP A 87 13.61 -37.09 -20.21
N TYR A 88 12.80 -38.10 -20.53
CA TYR A 88 11.43 -37.91 -21.01
C TYR A 88 10.56 -37.25 -19.92
N GLY A 89 9.76 -36.26 -20.31
CA GLY A 89 8.96 -35.44 -19.41
C GLY A 89 9.68 -34.23 -18.81
N GLU A 90 11.01 -34.14 -18.91
CA GLU A 90 11.78 -33.03 -18.37
C GLU A 90 12.04 -31.91 -19.38
N GLU A 91 12.39 -30.74 -18.86
CA GLU A 91 12.71 -29.54 -19.61
C GLU A 91 14.08 -28.99 -19.21
N GLU A 92 14.89 -28.62 -20.20
CA GLU A 92 16.20 -27.98 -20.01
C GLU A 92 16.16 -26.56 -20.60
N TYR A 93 16.51 -25.59 -19.76
CA TYR A 93 16.67 -24.19 -20.16
C TYR A 93 18.11 -23.97 -20.60
N ARG A 94 18.34 -23.72 -21.89
CA ARG A 94 19.68 -23.44 -22.41
C ARG A 94 19.86 -21.94 -22.62
N PHE A 95 20.91 -21.41 -22.02
CA PHE A 95 21.34 -20.02 -22.12
C PHE A 95 22.49 -19.89 -23.14
N ALA A 96 23.18 -18.76 -23.12
CA ALA A 96 24.29 -18.49 -24.02
C ALA A 96 25.41 -19.54 -23.91
N GLN A 97 25.62 -20.25 -25.00
CA GLN A 97 26.63 -21.29 -25.15
C GLN A 97 27.00 -21.44 -26.63
N PRO A 98 28.09 -22.17 -26.97
CA PRO A 98 28.43 -22.45 -28.35
C PRO A 98 27.24 -23.09 -29.10
N PRO A 99 27.10 -22.85 -30.43
CA PRO A 99 26.00 -23.42 -31.21
C PRO A 99 25.91 -24.93 -31.02
N PHE A 100 24.71 -25.42 -30.72
CA PHE A 100 24.50 -26.81 -30.36
C PHE A 100 23.44 -27.47 -31.25
N PRO A 101 23.60 -28.76 -31.55
CA PRO A 101 22.58 -29.57 -32.22
C PRO A 101 21.50 -30.03 -31.23
N LEU A 102 20.37 -30.48 -31.76
CA LEU A 102 19.41 -31.28 -30.99
C LEU A 102 19.72 -32.76 -31.21
N TYR A 103 19.76 -33.53 -30.13
CA TYR A 103 19.90 -34.97 -30.21
C TYR A 103 18.61 -35.64 -30.71
N PRO A 104 18.68 -36.85 -31.27
CA PRO A 104 17.49 -37.58 -31.69
C PRO A 104 16.48 -37.72 -30.54
N GLY A 105 15.29 -37.14 -30.71
CA GLY A 105 14.20 -37.11 -29.72
C GLY A 105 14.16 -35.88 -28.81
N GLU A 106 15.21 -35.05 -28.77
CA GLU A 106 15.09 -33.71 -28.20
C GLU A 106 14.21 -32.84 -29.09
N GLU A 107 13.34 -32.05 -28.48
CA GLU A 107 12.47 -31.12 -29.19
C GLU A 107 12.65 -29.69 -28.66
N LEU A 108 12.65 -28.72 -29.57
CA LEU A 108 12.70 -27.31 -29.20
C LEU A 108 11.30 -26.85 -28.78
N LYS A 109 10.99 -26.99 -27.49
CA LYS A 109 9.69 -26.61 -26.93
C LYS A 109 9.44 -25.10 -27.04
N LYS A 110 10.48 -24.29 -26.80
CA LYS A 110 10.44 -22.84 -26.96
C LYS A 110 11.62 -22.36 -27.79
N ASP A 111 11.32 -21.68 -28.89
CA ASP A 111 12.32 -21.06 -29.74
C ASP A 111 13.17 -20.03 -28.99
N VAL A 112 14.30 -19.66 -29.58
CA VAL A 112 15.24 -18.69 -29.03
C VAL A 112 14.50 -17.37 -28.74
N THR A 113 14.37 -17.06 -27.45
CA THR A 113 13.59 -15.94 -26.92
C THR A 113 14.50 -15.06 -26.07
N THR A 114 14.30 -13.75 -26.11
CA THR A 114 15.06 -12.81 -25.28
C THR A 114 14.73 -12.94 -23.79
N LEU A 115 15.74 -12.83 -22.94
CA LEU A 115 15.60 -12.75 -21.49
C LEU A 115 14.84 -11.49 -21.07
N THR A 116 14.06 -11.59 -20.01
CA THR A 116 13.26 -10.46 -19.51
C THR A 116 14.15 -9.50 -18.71
N VAL A 117 14.33 -8.30 -19.24
CA VAL A 117 15.07 -7.22 -18.58
C VAL A 117 14.10 -6.33 -17.81
N LEU A 118 14.34 -6.14 -16.51
CA LEU A 118 13.49 -5.33 -15.64
C LEU A 118 14.20 -4.05 -15.24
N PRO A 119 13.57 -2.87 -15.41
CA PRO A 119 14.05 -1.61 -14.85
C PRO A 119 13.81 -1.54 -13.33
N PRO A 120 14.42 -0.57 -12.62
CA PRO A 120 14.31 -0.42 -11.16
C PRO A 120 12.88 -0.34 -10.60
N ASN A 121 11.95 0.22 -11.39
CA ASN A 121 10.56 0.44 -10.97
C ASN A 121 9.62 -0.72 -11.34
N LYS A 122 10.16 -1.88 -11.75
CA LYS A 122 9.38 -3.06 -12.09
C LYS A 122 9.91 -4.29 -11.37
N ALA A 123 9.00 -5.21 -11.11
CA ALA A 123 9.31 -6.52 -10.55
C ALA A 123 8.50 -7.61 -11.25
N LEU A 124 8.96 -8.85 -11.18
CA LEU A 124 8.15 -10.03 -11.50
C LEU A 124 7.73 -10.70 -10.21
N LEU A 125 6.44 -11.02 -10.09
CA LEU A 125 5.92 -11.93 -9.08
C LEU A 125 6.16 -13.35 -9.56
N LEU A 126 6.95 -14.08 -8.81
CA LEU A 126 7.33 -15.45 -9.07
C LEU A 126 6.64 -16.39 -8.09
N SER A 127 6.41 -17.64 -8.50
CA SER A 127 5.91 -18.72 -7.65
C SER A 127 6.75 -19.98 -7.86
N ALA A 128 7.06 -20.70 -6.78
CA ALA A 128 7.76 -21.98 -6.86
C ALA A 128 6.76 -23.09 -7.20
N ILE A 129 6.98 -23.79 -8.31
CA ILE A 129 6.18 -24.96 -8.70
C ILE A 129 6.59 -26.18 -7.86
N VAL A 130 7.90 -26.31 -7.61
CA VAL A 130 8.50 -27.37 -6.80
C VAL A 130 9.53 -26.78 -5.83
N GLY A 131 9.89 -27.53 -4.79
CA GLY A 131 10.89 -27.10 -3.83
C GLY A 131 12.28 -27.10 -4.45
N PHE A 132 13.03 -26.02 -4.28
CA PHE A 132 14.40 -25.91 -4.78
C PHE A 132 15.20 -24.91 -3.95
N LYS A 133 16.53 -24.92 -4.12
CA LYS A 133 17.41 -23.93 -3.53
C LYS A 133 17.78 -22.89 -4.59
N ASP A 134 17.50 -21.62 -4.32
CA ASP A 134 17.79 -20.53 -5.25
C ASP A 134 19.28 -20.15 -5.28
N GLU A 135 19.66 -19.19 -6.14
CA GLU A 135 21.06 -18.77 -6.31
C GLU A 135 21.65 -18.14 -5.05
N ASP A 136 20.79 -17.51 -4.23
CA ASP A 136 21.16 -16.90 -2.96
C ASP A 136 21.21 -17.93 -1.82
N GLY A 137 20.89 -19.19 -2.11
CA GLY A 137 20.90 -20.28 -1.16
C GLY A 137 19.66 -20.37 -0.28
N VAL A 138 18.59 -19.64 -0.61
CA VAL A 138 17.30 -19.71 0.07
C VAL A 138 16.54 -20.95 -0.41
N GLU A 139 16.06 -21.74 0.54
CA GLU A 139 15.17 -22.86 0.25
C GLU A 139 13.77 -22.34 -0.03
N ARG A 140 13.32 -22.51 -1.28
CA ARG A 140 11.97 -22.16 -1.72
C ARG A 140 11.07 -23.37 -1.57
N VAL A 141 9.90 -23.16 -0.98
CA VAL A 141 8.88 -24.22 -0.85
C VAL A 141 7.85 -24.13 -1.99
N PRO A 142 7.24 -25.24 -2.43
CA PRO A 142 6.18 -25.21 -3.44
C PRO A 142 5.04 -24.25 -3.04
N GLY A 143 4.60 -23.42 -3.98
CA GLY A 143 3.57 -22.39 -3.80
C GLY A 143 4.06 -21.09 -3.14
N GLU A 144 5.33 -21.01 -2.72
CA GLU A 144 5.90 -19.76 -2.21
C GLU A 144 5.98 -18.72 -3.32
N ASN A 145 5.54 -17.50 -3.02
CA ASN A 145 5.64 -16.35 -3.90
C ASN A 145 6.71 -15.37 -3.42
N TRP A 146 7.50 -14.84 -4.35
CA TRP A 146 8.48 -13.78 -4.09
C TRP A 146 8.60 -12.84 -5.29
N LEU A 147 9.36 -11.76 -5.10
CA LEU A 147 9.62 -10.79 -6.15
C LEU A 147 11.03 -10.95 -6.68
N PHE A 148 11.17 -10.86 -8.00
CA PHE A 148 12.41 -10.48 -8.64
C PHE A 148 12.33 -8.99 -9.00
N GLU A 149 12.98 -8.15 -8.20
CA GLU A 149 12.98 -6.69 -8.36
C GLU A 149 14.08 -6.24 -9.32
N GLY A 150 13.78 -5.31 -10.21
CA GLY A 150 14.79 -4.67 -11.04
C GLY A 150 15.67 -3.69 -10.25
N PRO A 151 16.80 -3.24 -10.81
CA PRO A 151 17.29 -3.53 -12.16
C PRO A 151 17.94 -4.91 -12.25
N GLY A 152 17.55 -5.70 -13.25
CA GLY A 152 18.09 -7.05 -13.42
C GLY A 152 17.60 -7.75 -14.66
N VAL A 153 18.30 -8.83 -15.04
CA VAL A 153 17.88 -9.73 -16.11
C VAL A 153 17.36 -11.01 -15.46
N TYR A 154 16.07 -11.26 -15.60
CA TYR A 154 15.45 -12.47 -15.08
C TYR A 154 15.86 -13.67 -15.96
N LYS A 155 16.47 -14.67 -15.32
CA LYS A 155 16.79 -15.97 -15.92
C LYS A 155 15.71 -16.98 -15.53
N PRO A 156 14.85 -17.42 -16.47
CA PRO A 156 13.80 -18.37 -16.19
C PRO A 156 14.35 -19.72 -15.72
N ARG A 157 13.59 -20.42 -14.89
CA ARG A 157 13.91 -21.74 -14.32
C ARG A 157 12.72 -22.66 -14.50
N LYS A 158 12.96 -23.98 -14.54
CA LYS A 158 11.87 -24.96 -14.66
C LYS A 158 11.04 -25.08 -13.38
N GLU A 159 11.63 -24.76 -12.23
CA GLU A 159 11.00 -24.84 -10.92
C GLU A 159 10.15 -23.60 -10.58
N VAL A 160 10.16 -22.57 -11.44
CA VAL A 160 9.59 -21.25 -11.15
C VAL A 160 8.61 -20.82 -12.23
N GLU A 161 7.41 -20.40 -11.81
CA GLU A 161 6.41 -19.79 -12.66
C GLU A 161 6.41 -18.26 -12.48
N VAL A 162 6.27 -17.52 -13.59
CA VAL A 162 6.07 -16.07 -13.56
C VAL A 162 4.57 -15.78 -13.53
N LEU A 163 4.05 -15.33 -12.38
CA LEU A 163 2.62 -15.06 -12.21
C LEU A 163 2.19 -13.74 -12.86
N SER A 164 2.91 -12.65 -12.57
CA SER A 164 2.57 -11.32 -13.09
C SER A 164 3.74 -10.35 -13.02
N SER A 165 3.69 -9.28 -13.82
CA SER A 165 4.59 -8.13 -13.65
C SER A 165 3.97 -7.10 -12.71
N ARG A 166 4.77 -6.50 -11.82
CA ARG A 166 4.39 -5.40 -10.93
C ARG A 166 5.20 -4.15 -11.24
N SER A 167 4.61 -2.99 -10.98
CA SER A 167 5.29 -1.69 -11.02
C SER A 167 5.24 -1.04 -9.64
N SER A 168 6.27 -0.26 -9.31
CA SER A 168 6.27 0.51 -8.07
C SER A 168 5.13 1.54 -8.07
N LEU A 169 4.56 1.76 -6.90
CA LEU A 169 3.55 2.77 -6.63
C LEU A 169 4.24 4.04 -6.13
N MET A 170 3.89 5.20 -6.67
CA MET A 170 4.46 6.47 -6.22
C MET A 170 3.71 6.99 -5.00
N ILE A 171 4.42 7.22 -3.91
CA ILE A 171 3.93 7.88 -2.71
C ILE A 171 4.38 9.34 -2.76
N SER A 172 3.43 10.24 -2.98
CA SER A 172 3.68 11.68 -2.94
C SER A 172 3.89 12.17 -1.49
N PRO A 173 4.52 13.34 -1.29
CA PRO A 173 4.51 14.00 0.02
C PRO A 173 3.08 14.14 0.57
N ASN A 174 2.92 14.06 1.89
CA ASN A 174 1.62 14.13 2.56
C ASN A 174 0.62 13.08 2.06
N SER A 175 1.11 11.93 1.60
CA SER A 175 0.31 10.78 1.19
C SER A 175 0.90 9.50 1.75
N ALA A 176 0.08 8.47 1.85
CA ALA A 176 0.47 7.15 2.31
C ALA A 176 -0.28 6.06 1.55
N LEU A 177 0.30 4.86 1.47
CA LEU A 177 -0.40 3.68 0.98
C LEU A 177 -0.96 2.90 2.17
N LEU A 178 -2.26 2.59 2.13
CA LEU A 178 -2.88 1.63 3.02
C LEU A 178 -2.70 0.24 2.42
N LEU A 179 -1.85 -0.56 3.07
CA LEU A 179 -1.57 -1.92 2.68
C LEU A 179 -2.38 -2.91 3.51
N ARG A 180 -2.62 -4.08 2.92
CA ARG A 180 -3.24 -5.24 3.57
C ARG A 180 -2.40 -6.49 3.33
N ALA A 181 -2.22 -7.30 4.36
CA ALA A 181 -1.58 -8.60 4.26
C ALA A 181 -2.52 -9.65 3.65
N LEU A 182 -2.07 -10.32 2.59
CA LEU A 182 -2.81 -11.41 1.92
C LEU A 182 -2.63 -12.77 2.60
N MET A 183 -1.65 -12.91 3.48
CA MET A 183 -1.41 -14.07 4.35
C MET A 183 -0.45 -13.68 5.49
N ASP A 184 -0.12 -14.63 6.35
CA ASP A 184 0.89 -14.43 7.39
C ASP A 184 2.29 -14.41 6.76
N PHE A 185 3.06 -13.35 6.96
CA PHE A 185 4.43 -13.24 6.44
C PHE A 185 5.28 -12.30 7.28
N THR A 186 6.59 -12.29 7.02
CA THR A 186 7.50 -11.28 7.57
C THR A 186 7.81 -10.25 6.49
N SER A 187 7.46 -8.99 6.73
CA SER A 187 7.73 -7.89 5.78
C SER A 187 9.22 -7.55 5.71
N LYS A 188 9.61 -6.74 4.72
CA LYS A 188 11.00 -6.31 4.48
C LYS A 188 11.62 -5.62 5.71
N ASP A 189 10.79 -4.95 6.51
CA ASP A 189 11.20 -4.27 7.75
C ASP A 189 11.39 -5.23 8.94
N GLY A 190 11.29 -6.55 8.73
CA GLY A 190 11.38 -7.58 9.77
C GLY A 190 10.12 -7.70 10.65
N LYS A 191 9.07 -6.92 10.38
CA LYS A 191 7.80 -7.01 11.11
C LYS A 191 6.98 -8.20 10.62
N LYS A 192 6.53 -9.03 11.56
CA LYS A 192 5.54 -10.09 11.29
C LYS A 192 4.18 -9.47 11.05
N ARG A 193 3.54 -9.84 9.96
CA ARG A 193 2.19 -9.44 9.57
C ARG A 193 1.28 -10.66 9.57
N VAL A 194 0.05 -10.47 10.03
CA VAL A 194 -0.98 -11.52 10.01
C VAL A 194 -1.98 -11.28 8.89
N TYR A 195 -2.64 -12.33 8.42
CA TYR A 195 -3.66 -12.27 7.37
C TYR A 195 -4.71 -11.20 7.67
N GLY A 196 -4.96 -10.32 6.69
CA GLY A 196 -5.93 -9.24 6.79
C GLY A 196 -5.48 -8.04 7.61
N GLU A 197 -4.31 -8.07 8.26
CA GLU A 197 -3.73 -6.92 8.93
C GLU A 197 -3.54 -5.77 7.94
N GLN A 198 -3.83 -4.55 8.38
CA GLN A 198 -3.66 -3.33 7.61
C GLN A 198 -2.64 -2.40 8.27
N TRP A 199 -1.81 -1.74 7.46
CA TRP A 199 -0.83 -0.75 7.90
C TRP A 199 -0.61 0.34 6.85
N LEU A 200 -0.08 1.48 7.28
CA LEU A 200 0.28 2.57 6.38
C LEU A 200 1.78 2.55 6.07
N VAL A 201 2.12 2.88 4.82
CA VAL A 201 3.47 3.24 4.41
C VAL A 201 3.45 4.73 4.04
N LYS A 202 4.16 5.54 4.81
CA LYS A 202 4.18 7.01 4.69
C LYS A 202 5.45 7.56 4.01
N GLU A 203 6.46 6.72 3.78
CA GLU A 203 7.74 7.15 3.21
C GLU A 203 7.54 7.61 1.75
N PRO A 204 7.82 8.88 1.43
CA PRO A 204 7.66 9.38 0.06
C PRO A 204 8.65 8.70 -0.89
N GLY A 205 8.18 8.38 -2.10
CA GLY A 205 8.99 7.72 -3.12
C GLY A 205 8.29 6.55 -3.78
N ALA A 206 9.07 5.78 -4.54
CA ALA A 206 8.57 4.60 -5.24
C ALA A 206 8.54 3.39 -4.29
N TYR A 207 7.35 2.87 -4.02
CA TYR A 207 7.14 1.70 -3.17
C TYR A 207 6.83 0.46 -4.01
N MET A 208 7.63 -0.61 -3.85
CA MET A 208 7.39 -1.89 -4.51
C MET A 208 6.58 -2.82 -3.60
N LEU A 209 5.33 -3.11 -3.96
CA LEU A 209 4.45 -4.00 -3.22
C LEU A 209 5.03 -5.43 -3.15
N GLY A 210 5.30 -5.90 -1.94
CA GLY A 210 5.74 -7.26 -1.63
C GLY A 210 4.77 -8.34 -2.12
N ALA A 211 5.25 -9.58 -2.28
CA ALA A 211 4.48 -10.68 -2.87
C ALA A 211 3.09 -10.87 -2.22
N TYR A 212 3.02 -10.71 -0.89
CA TYR A 212 1.83 -10.90 -0.07
C TYR A 212 1.21 -9.59 0.44
N GLU A 213 1.54 -8.48 -0.21
CA GLU A 213 1.02 -7.15 0.09
C GLU A 213 0.03 -6.71 -0.99
N GLU A 214 -1.09 -6.15 -0.55
CA GLU A 214 -2.10 -5.56 -1.41
C GLU A 214 -2.27 -4.08 -1.06
N CYS A 215 -2.21 -3.19 -2.06
CA CYS A 215 -2.58 -1.80 -1.87
C CYS A 215 -4.10 -1.65 -1.90
N VAL A 216 -4.70 -1.30 -0.75
CA VAL A 216 -6.14 -1.09 -0.62
C VAL A 216 -6.53 0.28 -1.17
N LYS A 217 -5.82 1.33 -0.75
CA LYS A 217 -6.03 2.71 -1.20
C LYS A 217 -4.82 3.59 -0.90
N THR A 218 -4.74 4.71 -1.61
CA THR A 218 -3.86 5.84 -1.24
C THR A 218 -4.63 6.79 -0.34
N VAL A 219 -4.04 7.18 0.78
CA VAL A 219 -4.60 8.12 1.75
C VAL A 219 -3.79 9.41 1.71
N THR A 220 -4.47 10.54 1.53
CA THR A 220 -3.85 11.87 1.59
C THR A 220 -3.99 12.45 2.99
N ALA A 221 -3.04 13.28 3.40
CA ALA A 221 -3.10 13.99 4.67
C ALA A 221 -4.21 15.04 4.66
N TYR A 222 -4.81 15.27 5.83
CA TYR A 222 -5.62 16.44 6.11
C TYR A 222 -4.68 17.59 6.43
N HIS A 223 -4.84 18.72 5.75
CA HIS A 223 -4.11 19.94 6.09
C HIS A 223 -4.79 20.62 7.27
N LEU A 224 -4.00 21.01 8.27
CA LEU A 224 -4.48 21.64 9.49
C LEU A 224 -3.93 23.07 9.54
N ASP A 225 -4.81 24.02 9.83
CA ASP A 225 -4.49 25.44 9.94
C ASP A 225 -5.26 26.06 11.12
N GLU A 226 -5.27 27.40 11.23
CA GLU A 226 -6.03 28.09 12.26
C GLU A 226 -7.56 27.93 12.11
N LYS A 227 -8.03 27.46 10.95
CA LYS A 227 -9.46 27.33 10.60
C LYS A 227 -9.95 25.89 10.60
N HIS A 228 -9.05 24.91 10.55
CA HIS A 228 -9.36 23.50 10.42
C HIS A 228 -8.59 22.68 11.45
N ALA A 229 -9.34 21.99 12.31
CA ALA A 229 -8.83 20.95 13.18
C ALA A 229 -9.47 19.61 12.83
N LEU A 230 -8.82 18.51 13.21
CA LEU A 230 -9.28 17.17 12.92
C LEU A 230 -9.81 16.50 14.18
N HIS A 231 -11.11 16.20 14.20
CA HIS A 231 -11.71 15.39 15.26
C HIS A 231 -11.56 13.91 14.89
N VAL A 232 -10.82 13.20 15.71
CA VAL A 232 -10.48 11.79 15.49
C VAL A 232 -10.94 10.92 16.66
N ARG A 233 -11.24 9.66 16.33
CA ARG A 233 -11.61 8.61 17.27
C ARG A 233 -10.70 7.41 17.13
N ALA A 234 -10.30 6.82 18.26
CA ALA A 234 -9.52 5.58 18.26
C ALA A 234 -10.43 4.36 18.02
N LEU A 235 -10.20 3.64 16.93
CA LEU A 235 -10.86 2.35 16.65
C LEU A 235 -10.34 1.21 17.52
N ARG A 236 -9.12 1.35 18.05
CA ARG A 236 -8.47 0.38 18.95
C ARG A 236 -7.53 1.10 19.90
N THR A 237 -7.25 0.48 21.05
CA THR A 237 -6.23 1.00 21.97
C THR A 237 -4.86 0.92 21.30
N HIS A 238 -4.20 2.06 21.13
CA HIS A 238 -2.90 2.17 20.47
C HIS A 238 -2.12 3.39 21.00
N THR A 239 -0.89 3.55 20.53
CA THR A 239 -0.13 4.79 20.70
C THR A 239 -0.19 5.55 19.39
N ASP A 240 -0.64 6.80 19.43
CA ASP A 240 -0.74 7.66 18.25
C ASP A 240 0.65 8.11 17.75
N ASP A 241 0.68 8.80 16.61
CA ASP A 241 1.93 9.29 16.00
C ASP A 241 2.66 10.34 16.88
N PHE A 242 1.96 10.93 17.85
CA PHE A 242 2.49 11.89 18.81
C PHE A 242 3.01 11.23 20.10
N GLY A 243 2.96 9.90 20.19
CA GLY A 243 3.44 9.13 21.34
C GLY A 243 2.46 9.04 22.51
N LYS A 244 1.21 9.50 22.35
CA LYS A 244 0.18 9.43 23.39
C LYS A 244 -0.62 8.14 23.26
N ARG A 245 -0.85 7.48 24.40
CA ARG A 245 -1.66 6.26 24.46
C ARG A 245 -3.15 6.62 24.40
N ARG A 246 -3.83 6.15 23.35
CA ARG A 246 -5.27 6.31 23.13
C ARG A 246 -6.01 5.02 23.43
N ARG A 247 -7.14 5.12 24.12
CA ARG A 247 -8.02 3.97 24.42
C ARG A 247 -9.05 3.79 23.31
N HIS A 248 -9.53 2.57 23.12
CA HIS A 248 -10.64 2.31 22.19
C HIS A 248 -11.85 3.22 22.49
N GLY A 249 -12.35 3.91 21.46
CA GLY A 249 -13.46 4.85 21.54
C GLY A 249 -13.11 6.22 22.11
N GLU A 250 -11.87 6.45 22.54
CA GLU A 250 -11.41 7.79 22.92
C GLU A 250 -11.45 8.71 21.70
N GLU A 251 -11.93 9.93 21.89
CA GLU A 251 -11.97 10.97 20.87
C GLU A 251 -11.07 12.13 21.29
N TRP A 252 -10.39 12.75 20.32
CA TRP A 252 -9.56 13.92 20.54
C TRP A 252 -9.51 14.81 19.31
N LEU A 253 -8.99 16.01 19.49
CA LEU A 253 -8.77 16.98 18.43
C LEU A 253 -7.27 17.05 18.10
N ILE A 254 -6.93 17.10 16.82
CA ILE A 254 -5.60 17.39 16.31
C ILE A 254 -5.65 18.75 15.63
N THR A 255 -4.77 19.66 16.02
CA THR A 255 -4.76 21.05 15.55
C THR A 255 -3.46 21.38 14.84
N HIS A 256 -3.39 22.56 14.22
CA HIS A 256 -2.15 23.07 13.61
C HIS A 256 -1.00 23.27 14.62
N LEU A 257 -1.30 23.31 15.93
CA LEU A 257 -0.27 23.36 16.98
C LEU A 257 0.45 22.02 17.15
N ASP A 258 -0.20 20.91 16.76
CA ASP A 258 0.35 19.57 16.85
C ASP A 258 1.10 19.20 15.57
N THR A 259 0.50 19.47 14.40
CA THR A 259 1.09 19.20 13.08
C THR A 259 0.42 20.04 11.98
N GLU A 260 1.16 20.41 10.93
CA GLU A 260 0.62 21.11 9.75
C GLU A 260 -0.26 20.20 8.88
N SER A 261 -0.03 18.89 8.94
CA SER A 261 -0.87 17.91 8.26
C SER A 261 -0.87 16.57 8.98
N HIS A 262 -2.01 15.87 8.92
CA HIS A 262 -2.16 14.57 9.58
C HIS A 262 -2.70 13.52 8.61
N ILE A 263 -2.01 12.37 8.55
CA ILE A 263 -2.51 11.19 7.83
C ILE A 263 -3.06 10.24 8.90
N PRO A 264 -4.41 10.07 8.98
CA PRO A 264 -5.02 9.21 9.98
C PRO A 264 -4.45 7.80 9.93
N SER A 265 -4.04 7.29 11.09
CA SER A 265 -3.59 5.92 11.27
C SER A 265 -4.69 4.91 10.96
N VAL A 266 -4.33 3.64 10.78
CA VAL A 266 -5.29 2.54 10.60
C VAL A 266 -6.19 2.35 11.83
N ASN A 267 -5.74 2.79 13.00
CA ASN A 267 -6.49 2.74 14.24
C ASN A 267 -7.21 4.05 14.56
N GLU A 268 -7.21 5.01 13.64
CA GLU A 268 -7.87 6.31 13.76
C GLU A 268 -9.00 6.43 12.75
N GLU A 269 -10.14 6.91 13.22
CA GLU A 269 -11.27 7.29 12.39
C GLU A 269 -11.43 8.80 12.45
N VAL A 270 -11.50 9.47 11.30
CA VAL A 270 -11.84 10.89 11.23
C VAL A 270 -13.34 11.00 11.38
N VAL A 271 -13.78 11.58 12.51
CA VAL A 271 -15.20 11.84 12.80
C VAL A 271 -15.66 13.04 11.99
N GLU A 272 -14.92 14.15 12.10
CA GLU A 272 -15.20 15.38 11.37
C GLU A 272 -13.97 16.29 11.24
N VAL A 273 -14.08 17.28 10.35
CA VAL A 273 -13.14 18.41 10.28
C VAL A 273 -13.84 19.61 10.91
N THR A 274 -13.34 20.06 12.05
CA THR A 274 -13.98 21.07 12.90
C THR A 274 -13.39 22.45 12.61
N SER A 275 -14.23 23.48 12.61
CA SER A 275 -13.81 24.89 12.51
C SER A 275 -13.80 25.56 13.89
N PRO A 276 -12.94 26.58 14.12
CA PRO A 276 -12.88 27.23 15.41
C PRO A 276 -14.13 28.08 15.65
N ILE A 277 -14.51 28.18 16.92
CA ILE A 277 -15.42 29.20 17.42
C ILE A 277 -14.64 30.52 17.51
N ILE A 278 -15.12 31.52 16.78
CA ILE A 278 -14.52 32.86 16.73
C ILE A 278 -15.45 33.83 17.47
N LEU A 279 -14.97 34.37 18.58
CA LEU A 279 -15.64 35.40 19.36
C LEU A 279 -14.96 36.75 19.10
N SER A 280 -15.76 37.77 18.77
CA SER A 280 -15.32 39.18 18.74
C SER A 280 -15.42 39.80 20.15
N SER A 281 -14.95 41.04 20.30
CA SER A 281 -15.11 41.81 21.56
C SER A 281 -16.56 41.98 22.01
N SER A 282 -17.51 41.97 21.07
CA SER A 282 -18.95 42.12 21.30
C SER A 282 -19.69 40.80 21.50
N ASN A 283 -19.00 39.66 21.55
CA ASN A 283 -19.63 38.34 21.59
C ASN A 283 -19.21 37.54 22.84
N TYR A 284 -20.08 36.64 23.25
CA TYR A 284 -19.79 35.62 24.26
C TYR A 284 -20.48 34.31 23.90
N CYS A 285 -20.06 33.21 24.51
CA CYS A 285 -20.78 31.94 24.44
C CYS A 285 -20.64 31.17 25.75
N VAL A 286 -21.51 30.18 25.96
CA VAL A 286 -21.45 29.30 27.12
C VAL A 286 -21.17 27.88 26.65
N VAL A 287 -20.02 27.34 27.04
CA VAL A 287 -19.61 25.96 26.73
C VAL A 287 -20.20 25.02 27.78
N CYS A 288 -20.97 24.03 27.34
CA CYS A 288 -21.46 22.92 28.16
C CYS A 288 -20.41 21.81 28.24
N ASP A 289 -20.37 21.16 29.40
CA ASP A 289 -19.53 20.00 29.72
C ASP A 289 -18.03 20.23 29.43
N PRO A 290 -17.45 21.37 29.84
CA PRO A 290 -16.11 21.77 29.47
C PRO A 290 -15.08 20.73 29.93
N VAL A 291 -14.20 20.34 29.03
CA VAL A 291 -13.19 19.29 29.23
C VAL A 291 -12.08 19.79 30.17
N ASP A 292 -11.64 18.94 31.09
CA ASP A 292 -10.55 19.26 32.02
C ASP A 292 -9.16 19.03 31.41
N GLU A 293 -8.10 19.35 32.15
CA GLU A 293 -6.70 19.16 31.72
C GLU A 293 -6.36 17.68 31.44
N ASN A 294 -7.13 16.74 31.98
CA ASN A 294 -6.96 15.31 31.76
C ASN A 294 -7.72 14.81 30.51
N GLY A 295 -8.44 15.68 29.82
CA GLY A 295 -9.25 15.32 28.66
C GLY A 295 -10.60 14.70 29.02
N VAL A 296 -11.10 14.90 30.24
CA VAL A 296 -12.38 14.35 30.71
C VAL A 296 -13.46 15.45 30.73
N PRO A 297 -14.60 15.25 30.02
CA PRO A 297 -15.73 16.18 30.07
C PRO A 297 -16.35 16.31 31.47
N ARG A 298 -16.57 17.54 31.93
CA ARG A 298 -17.20 17.81 33.23
C ARG A 298 -18.72 17.92 33.08
N ILE A 299 -19.39 16.77 33.05
CA ILE A 299 -20.83 16.65 32.80
C ILE A 299 -21.65 17.52 33.76
N GLY A 300 -22.57 18.31 33.20
CA GLY A 300 -23.47 19.22 33.89
C GLY A 300 -22.85 20.57 34.25
N LYS A 301 -21.56 20.79 33.98
CA LYS A 301 -20.91 22.10 34.18
C LYS A 301 -21.03 22.97 32.94
N LYS A 302 -21.01 24.28 33.17
CA LYS A 302 -21.01 25.31 32.13
C LYS A 302 -19.80 26.20 32.32
N MET A 303 -19.29 26.76 31.23
CA MET A 303 -18.17 27.70 31.23
C MET A 303 -18.49 28.88 30.33
N LEU A 304 -18.53 30.08 30.90
CA LEU A 304 -18.72 31.31 30.15
C LEU A 304 -17.40 31.71 29.48
N VAL A 305 -17.42 31.88 28.17
CA VAL A 305 -16.29 32.38 27.37
C VAL A 305 -16.68 33.73 26.77
N ARG A 306 -15.90 34.77 27.04
CA ARG A 306 -16.12 36.13 26.54
C ARG A 306 -14.82 36.79 26.08
N GLY A 307 -14.98 37.83 25.27
CA GLY A 307 -13.88 38.61 24.70
C GLY A 307 -13.31 37.99 23.42
N GLU A 308 -12.42 38.72 22.77
CA GLU A 308 -11.83 38.33 21.48
C GLU A 308 -10.99 37.06 21.63
N LYS A 309 -11.52 35.94 21.14
CA LYS A 309 -10.90 34.61 21.24
C LYS A 309 -11.28 33.73 20.06
N SER A 310 -10.33 32.91 19.61
CA SER A 310 -10.56 31.82 18.67
C SER A 310 -10.17 30.52 19.35
N PHE A 311 -11.07 29.54 19.40
CA PHE A 311 -10.83 28.24 20.02
C PHE A 311 -11.68 27.15 19.39
N PHE A 312 -11.22 25.90 19.45
CA PHE A 312 -12.01 24.76 19.01
C PHE A 312 -12.78 24.16 20.19
N LEU A 313 -13.98 23.64 19.92
CA LEU A 313 -14.69 22.81 20.89
C LEU A 313 -13.99 21.46 20.98
N LEU A 314 -13.74 21.00 22.20
CA LEU A 314 -13.19 19.66 22.43
C LEU A 314 -14.29 18.60 22.30
N PRO A 315 -13.94 17.34 21.98
CA PRO A 315 -14.92 16.26 21.91
C PRO A 315 -15.71 16.13 23.22
N GLY A 316 -17.04 16.19 23.11
CA GLY A 316 -17.97 16.20 24.25
C GLY A 316 -18.44 17.60 24.68
N GLU A 317 -17.79 18.67 24.21
CA GLU A 317 -18.26 20.03 24.44
C GLU A 317 -19.35 20.45 23.45
N SER A 318 -20.21 21.36 23.89
CA SER A 318 -21.23 21.96 23.03
C SER A 318 -21.51 23.40 23.46
N LEU A 319 -22.04 24.23 22.56
CA LEU A 319 -22.46 25.58 22.91
C LEU A 319 -23.92 25.59 23.37
N LEU A 320 -24.17 26.18 24.53
CA LEU A 320 -25.51 26.55 24.97
C LEU A 320 -25.92 27.84 24.26
N GLY A 321 -26.99 27.79 23.44
CA GLY A 321 -27.50 28.98 22.75
C GLY A 321 -26.65 29.48 21.58
N GLY A 322 -25.46 28.92 21.36
CA GLY A 322 -24.55 29.31 20.27
C GLY A 322 -23.63 30.48 20.66
N ILE A 323 -23.31 31.34 19.69
CA ILE A 323 -22.58 32.59 19.91
C ILE A 323 -23.60 33.70 20.10
N GLU A 324 -23.55 34.39 21.22
CA GLU A 324 -24.46 35.46 21.60
C GLU A 324 -23.76 36.82 21.62
N ASN A 325 -24.53 37.89 21.42
CA ASN A 325 -24.01 39.26 21.51
C ASN A 325 -24.05 39.74 22.96
N VAL A 326 -22.98 40.43 23.37
CA VAL A 326 -22.91 41.17 24.63
C VAL A 326 -24.04 42.21 24.67
N TYR A 327 -24.68 42.37 25.82
CA TYR A 327 -25.71 43.39 26.00
C TYR A 327 -25.02 44.75 26.16
N VAL A 328 -25.18 45.62 25.16
CA VAL A 328 -24.71 47.01 25.21
C VAL A 328 -25.89 47.89 25.57
N LEU A 329 -25.88 48.46 26.78
CA LEU A 329 -26.95 49.32 27.28
C LEU A 329 -26.53 50.79 27.19
N GLY A 330 -27.37 51.63 26.58
CA GLY A 330 -27.23 53.09 26.59
C GLY A 330 -27.63 53.74 27.93
N GLU A 331 -27.43 55.05 28.05
CA GLU A 331 -27.75 55.83 29.29
C GLU A 331 -29.22 55.72 29.72
N GLU A 332 -30.13 55.57 28.75
CA GLU A 332 -31.57 55.43 28.97
C GLU A 332 -32.03 53.97 29.01
N GLU A 333 -31.13 52.98 28.99
CA GLU A 333 -31.50 51.57 28.94
C GLU A 333 -31.18 50.85 30.24
N GLY A 334 -32.02 49.88 30.59
CA GLY A 334 -31.84 49.02 31.75
C GLY A 334 -32.14 47.57 31.42
N ILE A 335 -31.43 46.65 32.05
CA ILE A 335 -31.61 45.20 31.89
C ILE A 335 -32.14 44.62 33.20
N ILE A 336 -33.20 43.82 33.11
CA ILE A 336 -33.78 43.09 34.23
C ILE A 336 -33.24 41.67 34.22
N LEU A 337 -32.68 41.27 35.36
CA LEU A 337 -31.97 40.03 35.56
C LEU A 337 -32.67 39.21 36.65
N ARG A 338 -32.55 37.88 36.57
CA ARG A 338 -33.01 36.95 37.60
C ARG A 338 -31.92 35.93 37.94
N ALA A 339 -31.68 35.71 39.22
CA ALA A 339 -30.80 34.64 39.68
C ALA A 339 -31.49 33.28 39.55
N GLN A 340 -30.88 32.35 38.83
CA GLN A 340 -31.34 30.96 38.72
C GLN A 340 -30.89 30.12 39.92
N GLU A 341 -29.72 30.44 40.48
CA GLU A 341 -29.20 29.85 41.70
C GLU A 341 -28.58 30.92 42.61
N SER A 342 -28.33 30.57 43.88
CA SER A 342 -27.71 31.50 44.82
C SER A 342 -26.21 31.62 44.52
N PHE A 343 -25.73 32.84 44.29
CA PHE A 343 -24.33 33.11 43.95
C PHE A 343 -23.87 34.47 44.47
N VAL A 344 -22.56 34.73 44.37
CA VAL A 344 -21.94 35.98 44.80
C VAL A 344 -21.70 36.87 43.57
N ASP A 345 -22.41 37.98 43.51
CA ASP A 345 -22.33 39.02 42.46
C ASP A 345 -21.50 40.20 43.01
N GLY A 346 -20.16 40.12 42.86
CA GLY A 346 -19.24 41.08 43.47
C GLY A 346 -19.30 41.03 45.00
N ASP A 347 -19.76 42.11 45.63
CA ASP A 347 -19.95 42.19 47.09
C ASP A 347 -21.38 41.80 47.55
N LYS A 348 -22.27 41.45 46.62
CA LYS A 348 -23.67 41.13 46.91
C LYS A 348 -23.94 39.64 46.80
N ASN A 349 -24.52 39.06 47.85
CA ASN A 349 -25.04 37.70 47.82
C ASN A 349 -26.45 37.73 47.21
N ARG A 350 -26.61 37.14 46.03
CA ARG A 350 -27.90 37.00 45.35
C ARG A 350 -28.54 35.67 45.72
N VAL A 351 -29.83 35.68 46.05
CA VAL A 351 -30.58 34.45 46.32
C VAL A 351 -31.31 33.96 45.07
N ALA A 352 -31.49 32.64 44.93
CA ALA A 352 -32.24 32.07 43.83
C ALA A 352 -33.64 32.70 43.69
N GLY A 353 -34.00 33.12 42.49
CA GLY A 353 -35.25 33.81 42.15
C GLY A 353 -35.24 35.33 42.40
N GLU A 354 -34.19 35.89 42.99
CA GLU A 354 -34.06 37.35 43.16
C GLU A 354 -33.97 38.04 41.79
N GLU A 355 -34.75 39.11 41.62
CA GLU A 355 -34.75 39.96 40.43
C GLU A 355 -34.14 41.32 40.73
N TRP A 356 -33.31 41.83 39.81
CA TRP A 356 -32.75 43.18 39.92
C TRP A 356 -32.56 43.81 38.55
N MET A 357 -32.34 45.13 38.55
CA MET A 357 -32.10 45.91 37.34
C MET A 357 -30.70 46.52 37.37
N LEU A 358 -30.02 46.49 36.22
CA LEU A 358 -28.82 47.29 35.96
C LEU A 358 -29.15 48.38 34.94
N MET A 359 -28.64 49.59 35.15
CA MET A 359 -28.83 50.75 34.27
C MET A 359 -27.54 51.03 33.49
N GLY A 360 -27.65 51.40 32.21
CA GLY A 360 -26.49 51.82 31.41
C GLY A 360 -25.93 53.19 31.80
N PRO A 361 -24.85 53.66 31.15
CA PRO A 361 -24.17 53.02 30.04
C PRO A 361 -23.22 51.91 30.50
N LEU A 362 -23.42 50.68 30.04
CA LEU A 362 -22.55 49.53 30.36
C LEU A 362 -22.63 48.40 29.33
N GLU A 363 -21.57 47.59 29.28
CA GLU A 363 -21.55 46.31 28.59
C GLU A 363 -21.76 45.18 29.59
N TYR A 364 -22.74 44.32 29.34
CA TYR A 364 -23.11 43.22 30.24
C TYR A 364 -23.07 41.87 29.55
N VAL A 365 -22.41 40.92 30.23
CA VAL A 365 -22.44 39.51 29.88
C VAL A 365 -23.05 38.77 31.08
N PRO A 366 -24.20 38.11 30.93
CA PRO A 366 -24.81 37.38 32.03
C PRO A 366 -23.86 36.25 32.50
N PRO A 367 -23.57 36.16 33.81
CA PRO A 367 -22.91 34.98 34.36
C PRO A 367 -23.85 33.77 34.27
N ILE A 368 -23.31 32.57 34.46
CA ILE A 368 -23.98 31.30 34.20
C ILE A 368 -25.25 31.14 35.06
N GLU A 369 -25.20 31.70 36.25
CA GLU A 369 -26.22 31.65 37.29
C GLU A 369 -27.37 32.65 37.05
N VAL A 370 -27.30 33.47 35.99
CA VAL A 370 -28.23 34.59 35.76
C VAL A 370 -28.93 34.47 34.42
N GLU A 371 -30.23 34.69 34.44
CA GLU A 371 -31.08 34.79 33.26
C GLU A 371 -31.45 36.26 32.99
N VAL A 372 -31.41 36.66 31.73
CA VAL A 372 -31.90 37.96 31.28
C VAL A 372 -33.40 37.86 31.00
N LEU A 373 -34.20 38.59 31.76
CA LEU A 373 -35.66 38.61 31.58
C LEU A 373 -36.09 39.57 30.47
N THR A 374 -35.62 40.81 30.51
CA THR A 374 -36.03 41.86 29.56
C THR A 374 -35.04 43.02 29.58
N VAL A 375 -34.81 43.63 28.42
CA VAL A 375 -34.17 44.95 28.29
C VAL A 375 -35.26 46.01 28.11
N ARG A 376 -35.19 47.09 28.89
CA ARG A 376 -36.16 48.20 28.89
C ARG A 376 -35.47 49.52 28.60
N LYS A 377 -36.20 50.44 27.97
CA LYS A 377 -35.81 51.83 27.82
C LYS A 377 -36.57 52.70 28.84
N ALA A 378 -35.91 53.72 29.37
CA ALA A 378 -36.50 54.71 30.24
C ALA A 378 -37.67 55.39 29.52
N ILE A 379 -38.77 55.56 30.23
CA ILE A 379 -39.93 56.29 29.74
C ILE A 379 -39.76 57.73 30.22
N PRO A 380 -39.50 58.72 29.34
CA PRO A 380 -39.41 60.10 29.75
C PRO A 380 -40.79 60.56 30.23
N LEU A 381 -40.88 60.95 31.51
CA LEU A 381 -42.03 61.70 32.01
C LEU A 381 -41.88 63.14 31.51
N SER A 382 -42.77 63.57 30.62
CA SER A 382 -42.90 64.99 30.27
C SER A 382 -43.53 65.75 31.45
N ASP A 383 -42.93 66.87 31.85
CA ASP A 383 -43.36 67.79 32.93
C ASP A 383 -44.70 68.53 32.64
N ASN A 384 -45.75 67.83 32.24
CA ASN A 384 -47.10 68.40 32.18
C ASN A 384 -48.13 67.35 32.63
N GLU A 385 -48.28 67.23 33.95
CA GLU A 385 -49.55 66.87 34.61
C GLU A 385 -50.36 68.13 34.93
#